data_AF-A0A959CTB7-F1
#
_entry.id   AF-A0A959CTB7-F1
#
_cell.length_a   1.000
_cell.length_b   1.000
_cell.length_c   1.000
_cell.angle_alpha   90.00
_cell.angle_beta   90.00
_cell.angle_gamma   90.00
#
_symmetry.space_group_name_H-M   'P 1'
#
loop_
_entity.id
_entity.type
_entity.pdbx_description
1 polymer ?
#
loop_
_entity_poly.entity_id
_entity_poly.type
_entity_poly.pdbx_seq_one_letter_code
_entity_poly.pdbx_strand_id
1 'polypeptide(L)'
;MKYLPFFFVLIACAYTTLAQPPVAEWTLHPDYRLPGQAANYPGPRLELPKSGYGTVSTQSYPLLFKGEEPTQRIANFFPRDKMPEGPFSVEMWLVNHVNQPVGVLATIKSNDINEPPAWLLGYYGNQAVFSMHPEGQAFSRLMEGTIQRGFKKYWLHLVATYDGYTARLYFNGEELAAMDAGKREPLPEKAEIELAAYLKNEPYMELANLMKGFRLYDRALSREEVLENLNAYQNMVETGTIFPGIFHFTAGPYLHYSTPSSINISWETNRRVRKAIVQYGEKAPLSEKMAIEVPEDPEVNENNFIQMATLDGLKPSTPYFYNLLLTDEAGETIESGILTFATAPEEDVPFTFAVIGDTEARPHINFQVSKLIWEERPNFLLNLGDLTDGGMEHHKFEWPYEYFTGMTALASRIPVFPVAGNGEGDLFWYKRYHKLPGAKGYYSFRYGNAEFFMLDSNRKEEFAPGGEQYLWLEEQLQQSAARWKFVCHHHAPYSSDENDYGDSWKGPSALGDPEVRQIVPLYEKYGVDIVFFGHLHTYQRTLPVLENKVDKRNGVIYLQGGGGGGNLEDFTPTRSWFSAKTYRGHHYFTVSVEGGELHLRMFDTEGRMRDFLTVKK
;
A
#
# COMPACT_ATOMS: atom_id res chain seq x y z
N MET A 1 -14.35 -40.65 -37.04
CA MET A 1 -12.96 -41.14 -37.14
C MET A 1 -12.09 -40.03 -37.73
N LYS A 2 -11.46 -39.22 -36.87
CA LYS A 2 -10.31 -38.34 -37.17
C LYS A 2 -9.81 -37.81 -35.82
N TYR A 3 -8.62 -38.28 -35.45
CA TYR A 3 -7.86 -37.87 -34.27
C TYR A 3 -7.25 -36.49 -34.50
N LEU A 4 -7.20 -35.65 -33.47
CA LEU A 4 -6.15 -34.64 -33.28
C LEU A 4 -5.97 -34.42 -31.76
N PRO A 5 -4.73 -34.31 -31.25
CA PRO A 5 -4.41 -34.56 -29.84
C PRO A 5 -4.49 -33.28 -29.00
N PHE A 6 -5.00 -33.41 -27.77
CA PHE A 6 -4.82 -32.41 -26.71
C PHE A 6 -3.39 -32.49 -26.18
N PHE A 7 -2.63 -31.41 -26.34
CA PHE A 7 -1.38 -31.20 -25.61
C PHE A 7 -1.73 -30.80 -24.17
N PHE A 8 -1.57 -31.72 -23.23
CA PHE A 8 -1.42 -31.38 -21.82
C PHE A 8 0.05 -30.99 -21.60
N VAL A 9 0.31 -29.69 -21.41
CA VAL A 9 1.58 -29.26 -20.82
C VAL A 9 1.40 -29.38 -19.31
N LEU A 10 1.91 -30.48 -18.77
CA LEU A 10 2.05 -30.71 -17.34
C LEU A 10 3.34 -29.99 -16.92
N ILE A 11 3.23 -28.73 -16.52
CA ILE A 11 4.36 -28.00 -15.93
C ILE A 11 4.47 -28.48 -14.48
N ALA A 12 5.29 -29.51 -14.27
CA ALA A 12 5.84 -29.79 -12.95
C ALA A 12 6.90 -28.73 -12.66
N CYS A 13 6.50 -27.61 -12.05
CA CYS A 13 7.44 -26.70 -11.41
C CYS A 13 7.92 -27.36 -10.12
N ALA A 14 9.15 -27.86 -10.13
CA ALA A 14 9.83 -28.29 -8.93
C ALA A 14 10.08 -27.06 -8.05
N TYR A 15 9.32 -26.93 -6.96
CA TYR A 15 9.68 -26.08 -5.83
C TYR A 15 10.24 -26.95 -4.71
N THR A 16 11.31 -26.43 -4.12
CA THR A 16 11.81 -26.59 -2.75
C THR A 16 11.24 -27.76 -1.93
N THR A 17 12.16 -28.56 -1.40
CA THR A 17 12.02 -29.72 -0.54
C THR A 17 11.05 -29.56 0.65
N LEU A 18 9.74 -29.56 0.40
CA LEU A 18 8.76 -29.95 1.42
C LEU A 18 8.72 -31.47 1.42
N ALA A 19 9.01 -32.09 2.57
CA ALA A 19 9.05 -33.56 2.68
C ALA A 19 7.72 -34.21 2.24
N GLN A 20 6.58 -33.51 2.36
CA GLN A 20 5.31 -33.72 1.64
C GLN A 20 4.49 -32.41 1.56
N PRO A 21 3.82 -32.09 0.44
CA PRO A 21 3.03 -30.86 0.26
C PRO A 21 1.72 -30.85 1.08
N PRO A 22 1.14 -29.67 1.39
CA PRO A 22 -0.18 -29.60 2.02
C PRO A 22 -1.27 -30.26 1.17
N VAL A 23 -2.35 -30.72 1.80
CA VAL A 23 -3.55 -31.21 1.10
C VAL A 23 -4.23 -30.08 0.33
N ALA A 24 -4.11 -28.86 0.86
CA ALA A 24 -4.56 -27.64 0.20
C ALA A 24 -3.81 -26.40 0.69
N GLU A 25 -3.60 -25.47 -0.23
CA GLU A 25 -2.98 -24.16 0.01
C GLU A 25 -3.82 -23.09 -0.68
N TRP A 26 -4.05 -22.00 0.02
CA TRP A 26 -4.74 -20.82 -0.48
C TRP A 26 -3.90 -19.59 -0.21
N THR A 27 -3.74 -18.77 -1.25
CA THR A 27 -3.16 -17.44 -1.14
C THR A 27 -4.26 -16.42 -1.37
N LEU A 28 -4.43 -15.49 -0.43
CA LEU A 28 -5.43 -14.44 -0.51
C LEU A 28 -4.75 -13.15 -0.98
N HIS A 29 -5.46 -12.40 -1.81
CA HIS A 29 -5.00 -11.12 -2.33
C HIS A 29 -6.14 -10.11 -2.26
N PRO A 30 -5.88 -8.89 -1.75
CA PRO A 30 -6.90 -7.85 -1.74
C PRO A 30 -7.24 -7.42 -3.17
N ASP A 31 -8.50 -7.03 -3.38
CA ASP A 31 -8.97 -6.57 -4.67
C ASP A 31 -8.85 -5.05 -4.81
N TYR A 32 -7.70 -4.60 -5.31
CA TYR A 32 -7.42 -3.18 -5.52
C TYR A 32 -7.66 -2.72 -6.96
N ARG A 33 -8.84 -3.05 -7.50
CA ARG A 33 -9.29 -2.60 -8.82
C ARG A 33 -10.15 -1.34 -8.75
N LEU A 34 -9.78 -0.34 -9.55
CA LEU A 34 -10.63 0.84 -9.76
C LEU A 34 -11.99 0.45 -10.39
N PRO A 35 -13.07 1.23 -10.17
CA PRO A 35 -14.40 0.88 -10.66
C PRO A 35 -14.54 1.01 -12.21
N GLY A 36 -15.56 0.34 -12.75
CA GLY A 36 -15.95 0.46 -14.16
C GLY A 36 -14.90 -0.12 -15.13
N GLN A 37 -14.69 0.53 -16.27
CA GLN A 37 -13.71 0.10 -17.27
C GLN A 37 -12.25 0.22 -16.79
N ALA A 38 -12.01 0.94 -15.70
CA ALA A 38 -10.69 1.06 -15.07
C ALA A 38 -10.30 -0.16 -14.23
N ALA A 39 -11.20 -1.15 -14.07
CA ALA A 39 -10.98 -2.38 -13.30
C ALA A 39 -9.90 -3.31 -13.89
N ASN A 40 -9.34 -2.97 -15.05
CA ASN A 40 -8.15 -3.64 -15.55
C ASN A 40 -6.93 -3.27 -14.67
N TYR A 41 -6.68 -4.08 -13.63
CA TYR A 41 -5.47 -3.95 -12.81
C TYR A 41 -4.23 -4.30 -13.65
N PRO A 42 -3.13 -3.54 -13.55
CA PRO A 42 -1.89 -3.89 -14.23
C PRO A 42 -1.31 -5.20 -13.65
N GLY A 43 -1.26 -6.28 -14.44
CA GLY A 43 -0.79 -7.57 -13.93
C GLY A 43 -1.16 -8.74 -14.80
N PRO A 44 -0.58 -9.94 -14.54
CA PRO A 44 -1.05 -11.14 -15.17
C PRO A 44 -2.56 -11.20 -14.97
N ARG A 45 -3.29 -11.34 -16.08
CA ARG A 45 -4.72 -11.66 -16.07
C ARG A 45 -4.86 -13.08 -15.55
N LEU A 46 -4.52 -13.27 -14.28
CA LEU A 46 -5.02 -14.38 -13.52
C LEU A 46 -6.52 -14.13 -13.55
N GLU A 47 -7.25 -14.91 -14.36
CA GLU A 47 -8.58 -15.28 -13.90
C GLU A 47 -8.30 -15.77 -12.48
N LEU A 48 -8.64 -14.95 -11.46
CA LEU A 48 -8.55 -15.32 -10.05
C LEU A 48 -9.01 -16.77 -10.05
N PRO A 49 -8.14 -17.75 -9.69
CA PRO A 49 -8.44 -19.14 -9.93
C PRO A 49 -9.84 -19.34 -9.40
N LYS A 50 -10.79 -19.54 -10.33
CA LYS A 50 -12.19 -19.67 -9.95
C LYS A 50 -12.13 -20.85 -9.02
N SER A 51 -12.36 -20.64 -7.74
CA SER A 51 -12.55 -21.76 -6.86
C SER A 51 -13.58 -22.63 -7.57
N GLY A 52 -13.27 -23.91 -7.77
CA GLY A 52 -14.25 -24.85 -8.36
C GLY A 52 -15.54 -24.94 -7.53
N TYR A 53 -15.56 -24.25 -6.40
CA TYR A 53 -16.61 -24.10 -5.42
C TYR A 53 -17.03 -22.63 -5.43
N GLY A 54 -18.33 -22.35 -5.61
CA GLY A 54 -18.81 -20.98 -5.51
C GLY A 54 -18.49 -20.39 -4.13
N THR A 55 -18.01 -19.16 -4.09
CA THR A 55 -17.99 -18.36 -2.86
C THR A 55 -19.45 -18.09 -2.49
N VAL A 56 -20.07 -19.00 -1.75
CA VAL A 56 -21.48 -18.92 -1.36
C VAL A 56 -21.54 -18.78 0.16
N SER A 57 -21.92 -17.59 0.61
CA SER A 57 -22.46 -17.39 1.95
C SER A 57 -23.96 -17.20 1.83
N THR A 58 -24.75 -18.20 2.22
CA THR A 58 -26.17 -17.99 2.58
C THR A 58 -26.72 -18.98 3.63
N GLN A 59 -25.96 -19.96 4.18
CA GLN A 59 -26.56 -21.00 5.04
C GLN A 59 -25.82 -21.39 6.35
N SER A 60 -24.76 -20.72 6.80
CA SER A 60 -24.09 -21.09 8.08
C SER A 60 -23.91 -19.94 9.07
N TYR A 61 -24.07 -20.26 10.36
CA TYR A 61 -24.06 -19.30 11.46
C TYR A 61 -22.65 -18.73 11.72
N PRO A 62 -22.51 -17.42 12.00
CA PRO A 62 -21.22 -16.83 12.31
C PRO A 62 -20.70 -17.31 13.66
N LEU A 63 -19.37 -17.42 13.76
CA LEU A 63 -18.71 -17.61 15.05
C LEU A 63 -18.41 -16.25 15.65
N LEU A 64 -18.82 -16.05 16.90
CA LEU A 64 -18.35 -14.93 17.69
C LEU A 64 -16.91 -15.18 18.10
N PHE A 65 -16.04 -14.19 17.93
CA PHE A 65 -14.66 -14.27 18.40
C PHE A 65 -14.35 -13.07 19.30
N LYS A 66 -14.04 -13.36 20.56
CA LYS A 66 -13.90 -12.37 21.65
C LYS A 66 -15.11 -11.42 21.76
N GLY A 67 -16.31 -11.93 21.46
CA GLY A 67 -17.58 -11.19 21.55
C GLY A 67 -17.93 -10.38 20.31
N GLU A 68 -17.12 -10.44 19.26
CA GLU A 68 -17.37 -9.74 17.99
C GLU A 68 -17.92 -10.69 16.93
N GLU A 69 -18.89 -10.20 16.15
CA GLU A 69 -19.31 -10.81 14.90
C GLU A 69 -18.25 -10.55 13.82
N PRO A 70 -18.02 -11.50 12.90
CA PRO A 70 -17.04 -11.33 11.84
C PRO A 70 -17.49 -10.28 10.82
N THR A 71 -16.55 -9.44 10.39
CA THR A 71 -16.77 -8.44 9.33
C THR A 71 -16.76 -9.05 7.94
N GLN A 72 -16.05 -10.17 7.75
CA GLN A 72 -15.99 -10.93 6.50
C GLN A 72 -15.82 -12.42 6.79
N ARG A 73 -16.40 -13.27 5.93
CA ARG A 73 -16.30 -14.73 6.00
C ARG A 73 -16.18 -15.34 4.61
N ILE A 74 -15.37 -16.38 4.49
CA ILE A 74 -15.33 -17.27 3.34
C ILE A 74 -15.55 -18.69 3.89
N ALA A 75 -16.56 -19.38 3.40
CA ALA A 75 -16.89 -20.73 3.85
C ALA A 75 -17.14 -21.66 2.65
N ASN A 76 -17.14 -22.97 2.91
CA ASN A 76 -17.49 -24.02 1.95
C ASN A 76 -16.66 -23.99 0.64
N PHE A 77 -15.37 -23.71 0.77
CA PHE A 77 -14.43 -23.59 -0.35
C PHE A 77 -13.48 -24.80 -0.49
N PHE A 78 -13.68 -25.86 0.31
CA PHE A 78 -12.91 -27.10 0.29
C PHE A 78 -13.83 -28.31 0.51
N PRO A 79 -13.68 -29.39 -0.28
CA PRO A 79 -14.61 -30.52 -0.23
C PRO A 79 -14.39 -31.38 1.02
N ARG A 80 -15.49 -31.75 1.68
CA ARG A 80 -15.50 -32.47 2.96
C ARG A 80 -14.75 -33.80 2.92
N ASP A 81 -14.85 -34.56 1.83
CA ASP A 81 -14.19 -35.86 1.66
C ASP A 81 -12.66 -35.77 1.60
N LYS A 82 -12.10 -34.57 1.39
CA LYS A 82 -10.66 -34.31 1.42
C LYS A 82 -10.17 -33.69 2.73
N MET A 83 -11.06 -33.43 3.68
CA MET A 83 -10.68 -32.88 4.98
C MET A 83 -10.00 -33.95 5.85
N PRO A 84 -8.91 -33.61 6.57
CA PRO A 84 -8.22 -34.56 7.44
C PRO A 84 -9.09 -35.10 8.56
N GLU A 85 -9.32 -36.41 8.59
CA GLU A 85 -10.01 -37.10 9.70
C GLU A 85 -9.06 -37.45 10.87
N GLY A 86 -7.77 -37.62 10.57
CA GLY A 86 -6.72 -38.04 11.51
C GLY A 86 -5.86 -36.88 12.03
N PRO A 87 -4.55 -37.11 12.22
CA PRO A 87 -3.59 -36.04 12.48
C PRO A 87 -3.67 -34.94 11.42
N PHE A 88 -3.39 -33.70 11.81
CA PHE A 88 -3.44 -32.57 10.89
C PHE A 88 -2.55 -31.43 11.34
N SER A 89 -2.30 -30.51 10.41
CA SER A 89 -1.74 -29.20 10.69
C SER A 89 -2.46 -28.13 9.91
N VAL A 90 -2.54 -26.96 10.50
CA VAL A 90 -3.13 -25.78 9.90
C VAL A 90 -2.21 -24.59 10.11
N GLU A 91 -1.91 -23.86 9.04
CA GLU A 91 -1.02 -22.71 9.04
C GLU A 91 -1.70 -21.47 8.49
N MET A 92 -1.47 -20.31 9.12
CA MET A 92 -1.91 -19.00 8.67
C MET A 92 -0.73 -18.03 8.61
N TRP A 93 -0.67 -17.24 7.53
CA TRP A 93 0.27 -16.14 7.34
C TRP A 93 -0.46 -14.81 7.45
N LEU A 94 -0.11 -14.01 8.46
CA LEU A 94 -0.85 -12.79 8.80
C LEU A 94 0.04 -11.55 8.72
N VAL A 95 -0.49 -10.41 8.29
CA VAL A 95 0.27 -9.14 8.27
C VAL A 95 0.52 -8.64 9.70
N ASN A 96 1.75 -8.22 10.01
CA ASN A 96 2.18 -7.65 11.29
C ASN A 96 2.12 -6.11 11.30
N HIS A 97 1.05 -5.51 10.78
CA HIS A 97 1.00 -4.06 10.59
C HIS A 97 -0.24 -3.37 11.20
N VAL A 98 -1.11 -4.11 11.91
CA VAL A 98 -2.34 -3.51 12.43
C VAL A 98 -2.18 -3.11 13.89
N ASN A 99 -1.90 -1.83 14.16
CA ASN A 99 -1.78 -1.31 15.53
C ASN A 99 -3.10 -1.33 16.32
N GLN A 100 -4.23 -1.49 15.63
CA GLN A 100 -5.54 -1.68 16.24
C GLN A 100 -5.83 -3.16 16.52
N PRO A 101 -6.66 -3.49 17.54
CA PRO A 101 -7.12 -4.85 17.74
C PRO A 101 -7.97 -5.32 16.57
N VAL A 102 -7.44 -6.26 15.79
CA VAL A 102 -8.16 -7.00 14.75
C VAL A 102 -8.00 -8.49 14.98
N GLY A 103 -8.85 -9.28 14.34
CA GLY A 103 -8.76 -10.72 14.43
C GLY A 103 -9.04 -11.48 13.16
N VAL A 104 -8.62 -12.74 13.20
CA VAL A 104 -8.82 -13.73 12.14
C VAL A 104 -9.02 -15.10 12.75
N LEU A 105 -9.77 -15.94 12.07
CA LEU A 105 -10.12 -17.27 12.50
C LEU A 105 -10.20 -18.22 11.31
N ALA A 106 -9.67 -19.43 11.49
CA ALA A 106 -9.86 -20.56 10.61
C ALA A 106 -10.43 -21.74 11.41
N THR A 107 -11.37 -22.48 10.82
CA THR A 107 -12.05 -23.57 11.52
C THR A 107 -12.67 -24.58 10.55
N ILE A 108 -12.91 -25.80 11.03
CA ILE A 108 -13.90 -26.71 10.45
C ILE A 108 -15.11 -26.78 11.38
N LYS A 109 -16.31 -26.54 10.84
CA LYS A 109 -17.55 -26.57 11.60
C LYS A 109 -18.67 -27.29 10.86
N SER A 110 -19.71 -27.66 11.63
CA SER A 110 -20.99 -28.12 11.10
C SER A 110 -21.86 -26.94 10.66
N ASN A 111 -22.90 -27.24 9.90
CA ASN A 111 -23.98 -26.29 9.65
C ASN A 111 -25.03 -26.25 10.78
N ASP A 112 -24.96 -27.17 11.75
CA ASP A 112 -25.71 -27.10 13.01
C ASP A 112 -24.99 -26.16 14.00
N ILE A 113 -25.68 -25.11 14.45
CA ILE A 113 -25.14 -24.13 15.41
C ILE A 113 -24.84 -24.73 16.79
N ASN A 114 -25.49 -25.85 17.12
CA ASN A 114 -25.34 -26.51 18.41
C ASN A 114 -24.14 -27.45 18.44
N GLU A 115 -23.58 -27.78 17.27
CA GLU A 115 -22.36 -28.59 17.17
C GLU A 115 -21.15 -27.66 17.30
N PRO A 116 -20.23 -27.91 18.26
CA PRO A 116 -19.03 -27.11 18.38
C PRO A 116 -18.14 -27.30 17.14
N PRO A 117 -17.32 -26.30 16.79
CA PRO A 117 -16.33 -26.48 15.74
C PRO A 117 -15.38 -27.64 16.07
N ALA A 118 -15.02 -28.45 15.06
CA ALA A 118 -14.13 -29.59 15.23
C ALA A 118 -12.75 -29.13 15.75
N TRP A 119 -12.27 -28.01 15.21
CA TRP A 119 -11.16 -27.23 15.73
C TRP A 119 -11.27 -25.78 15.29
N LEU A 120 -10.63 -24.88 16.01
CA LEU A 120 -10.55 -23.45 15.70
C LEU A 120 -9.12 -23.00 15.94
N LEU A 121 -8.51 -22.36 14.95
CA LEU A 121 -7.26 -21.62 15.08
C LEU A 121 -7.56 -20.15 14.81
N GLY A 122 -7.16 -19.26 15.69
CA GLY A 122 -7.43 -17.84 15.52
C GLY A 122 -6.47 -16.93 16.27
N TYR A 123 -6.57 -15.66 15.95
CA TYR A 123 -5.79 -14.59 16.55
C TYR A 123 -6.66 -13.34 16.70
N TYR A 124 -6.65 -12.69 17.86
CA TYR A 124 -7.32 -11.41 18.07
C TYR A 124 -6.46 -10.49 18.94
N GLY A 125 -6.19 -9.26 18.47
CA GLY A 125 -5.38 -8.29 19.19
C GLY A 125 -3.93 -8.77 19.31
N ASN A 126 -3.57 -9.41 20.41
CA ASN A 126 -2.29 -10.08 20.61
C ASN A 126 -2.43 -11.52 21.16
N GLN A 127 -3.63 -12.08 21.12
CA GLN A 127 -3.92 -13.41 21.66
C GLN A 127 -4.12 -14.40 20.52
N ALA A 128 -3.24 -15.39 20.43
CA ALA A 128 -3.48 -16.59 19.63
C ALA A 128 -4.29 -17.60 20.43
N VAL A 129 -5.19 -18.29 19.73
CA VAL A 129 -6.10 -19.27 20.31
C VAL A 129 -6.14 -20.50 19.41
N PHE A 130 -6.02 -21.67 20.01
CA PHE A 130 -6.38 -22.92 19.37
C PHE A 130 -7.34 -23.70 20.26
N SER A 131 -8.42 -24.22 19.69
CA SER A 131 -9.35 -25.10 20.40
C SER A 131 -9.69 -26.33 19.57
N MET A 132 -10.01 -27.42 20.25
CA MET A 132 -10.39 -28.68 19.63
C MET A 132 -11.42 -29.41 20.50
N HIS A 133 -12.41 -30.04 19.86
CA HIS A 133 -13.44 -30.80 20.56
C HIS A 133 -13.05 -32.29 20.67
N PRO A 134 -12.80 -32.82 21.89
CA PRO A 134 -12.45 -34.23 22.09
C PRO A 134 -13.67 -35.14 22.04
N GLU A 135 -13.48 -36.36 21.56
CA GLU A 135 -14.49 -37.41 21.49
C GLU A 135 -15.11 -37.72 22.85
N GLY A 136 -16.44 -37.59 22.93
CA GLY A 136 -17.22 -37.91 24.11
C GLY A 136 -17.06 -36.92 25.28
N GLN A 137 -16.56 -35.70 25.02
CA GLN A 137 -16.42 -34.66 26.04
C GLN A 137 -17.46 -33.55 25.85
N ALA A 138 -17.96 -32.99 26.95
CA ALA A 138 -18.98 -31.92 26.91
C ALA A 138 -18.41 -30.55 26.47
N PHE A 139 -17.10 -30.37 26.54
CA PHE A 139 -16.45 -29.08 26.29
C PHE A 139 -15.19 -29.26 25.44
N SER A 140 -14.93 -28.27 24.57
CA SER A 140 -13.69 -28.18 23.83
C SER A 140 -12.52 -27.86 24.75
N ARG A 141 -11.34 -28.38 24.42
CA ARG A 141 -10.08 -27.97 25.04
C ARG A 141 -9.56 -26.74 24.32
N LEU A 142 -8.95 -25.83 25.10
CA LEU A 142 -8.48 -24.53 24.65
C LEU A 142 -7.03 -24.34 25.07
N MET A 143 -6.21 -23.84 24.16
CA MET A 143 -4.91 -23.26 24.45
C MET A 143 -4.88 -21.83 23.93
N GLU A 144 -4.32 -20.93 24.74
CA GLU A 144 -4.13 -19.54 24.39
C GLU A 144 -2.65 -19.17 24.59
N GLY A 145 -2.16 -18.26 23.77
CA GLY A 145 -0.81 -17.72 23.89
C GLY A 145 -0.79 -16.24 23.57
N THR A 146 -0.03 -15.47 24.35
CA THR A 146 0.21 -14.06 24.04
C THR A 146 1.33 -13.96 23.02
N ILE A 147 1.01 -13.37 21.88
CA ILE A 147 1.95 -13.09 20.82
C ILE A 147 2.70 -11.80 21.13
N GLN A 148 4.03 -11.87 21.06
CA GLN A 148 4.88 -10.69 21.01
C GLN A 148 5.14 -10.33 19.55
N ARG A 149 4.66 -9.15 19.14
CA ARG A 149 5.00 -8.60 17.83
C ARG A 149 6.41 -8.03 17.90
N GLY A 150 7.33 -8.60 17.13
CA GLY A 150 8.67 -8.05 16.99
C GLY A 150 8.65 -6.85 16.05
N PHE A 151 9.49 -5.84 16.32
CA PHE A 151 9.89 -4.88 15.30
C PHE A 151 10.62 -5.67 14.20
N LYS A 152 10.28 -5.47 12.93
CA LYS A 152 10.91 -6.10 11.74
C LYS A 152 10.42 -7.48 11.24
N LYS A 153 9.24 -7.98 11.62
CA LYS A 153 8.65 -9.14 10.93
C LYS A 153 7.40 -8.72 10.17
N TYR A 154 7.44 -8.57 8.85
CA TYR A 154 6.25 -8.17 8.08
C TYR A 154 5.11 -9.20 8.17
N TRP A 155 5.45 -10.49 8.18
CA TRP A 155 4.50 -11.59 8.39
C TRP A 155 4.61 -12.18 9.79
N LEU A 156 3.44 -12.54 10.32
CA LEU A 156 3.24 -13.42 11.44
C LEU A 156 2.87 -14.80 10.92
N HIS A 157 3.45 -15.84 11.52
CA HIS A 157 3.19 -17.23 11.18
C HIS A 157 2.54 -17.93 12.37
N LEU A 158 1.29 -18.34 12.21
CA LEU A 158 0.51 -19.01 13.25
C LEU A 158 0.17 -20.42 12.80
N VAL A 159 0.56 -21.41 13.60
CA VAL A 159 0.40 -22.84 13.24
C VAL A 159 -0.18 -23.61 14.40
N ALA A 160 -1.15 -24.48 14.10
CA ALA A 160 -1.54 -25.55 15.02
C ALA A 160 -1.26 -26.92 14.41
N THR A 161 -0.71 -27.82 15.22
CA THR A 161 -0.46 -29.21 14.84
C THR A 161 -1.19 -30.14 15.81
N TYR A 162 -1.70 -31.25 15.31
CA TYR A 162 -2.36 -32.28 16.11
C TYR A 162 -1.94 -33.66 15.62
N ASP A 163 -1.31 -34.45 16.49
CA ASP A 163 -0.70 -35.75 16.14
C ASP A 163 -1.64 -36.96 16.31
N GLY A 164 -2.92 -36.72 16.59
CA GLY A 164 -3.89 -37.75 16.95
C GLY A 164 -4.18 -37.84 18.45
N TYR A 165 -3.41 -37.13 19.28
CA TYR A 165 -3.69 -37.02 20.72
C TYR A 165 -3.25 -35.68 21.32
N THR A 166 -2.06 -35.21 20.98
CA THR A 166 -1.48 -33.95 21.44
C THR A 166 -1.72 -32.87 20.40
N ALA A 167 -2.11 -31.67 20.84
CA ALA A 167 -2.11 -30.49 20.00
C ALA A 167 -1.03 -29.49 20.45
N ARG A 168 -0.44 -28.77 19.50
CA ARG A 168 0.58 -27.75 19.72
C ARG A 168 0.24 -26.49 18.93
N LEU A 169 0.51 -25.33 19.53
CA LEU A 169 0.34 -24.01 18.92
C LEU A 169 1.71 -23.35 18.81
N TYR A 170 2.06 -22.93 17.60
CA TYR A 170 3.30 -22.26 17.30
C TYR A 170 3.05 -20.85 16.78
N PHE A 171 3.94 -19.93 17.13
CA PHE A 171 3.98 -18.58 16.59
C PHE A 171 5.40 -18.25 16.15
N ASN A 172 5.57 -17.87 14.89
CA ASN A 172 6.87 -17.59 14.28
C ASN A 172 7.90 -18.71 14.57
N GLY A 173 7.46 -19.96 14.46
CA GLY A 173 8.31 -21.15 14.67
C GLY A 173 8.58 -21.53 16.13
N GLU A 174 8.16 -20.71 17.09
CA GLU A 174 8.29 -21.00 18.52
C GLU A 174 6.99 -21.60 19.07
N GLU A 175 7.11 -22.64 19.91
CA GLU A 175 5.94 -23.25 20.56
C GLU A 175 5.41 -22.29 21.64
N LEU A 176 4.17 -21.83 21.47
CA LEU A 176 3.47 -21.01 22.46
C LEU A 176 2.82 -21.86 23.55
N ALA A 177 2.22 -22.98 23.14
CA ALA A 177 1.47 -23.85 24.04
C ALA A 177 1.33 -25.26 23.46
N ALA A 178 1.10 -26.22 24.34
CA ALA A 178 0.72 -27.58 23.99
C ALA A 178 -0.37 -28.08 24.96
N MET A 179 -1.22 -28.98 24.48
CA MET A 179 -2.22 -29.64 25.33
C MET A 179 -2.40 -31.09 24.91
N ASP A 180 -2.68 -31.96 25.87
CA ASP A 180 -3.31 -33.25 25.59
C ASP A 180 -4.72 -32.96 25.07
N ALA A 181 -4.92 -33.07 23.76
CA ALA A 181 -6.17 -32.73 23.11
C ALA A 181 -7.17 -33.90 23.12
N GLY A 182 -6.66 -35.13 23.30
CA GLY A 182 -7.43 -36.37 23.20
C GLY A 182 -7.78 -36.69 21.75
N LYS A 183 -8.46 -37.82 21.52
CA LYS A 183 -8.96 -38.16 20.19
C LYS A 183 -10.08 -37.19 19.80
N ARG A 184 -10.00 -36.57 18.62
CA ARG A 184 -11.03 -35.68 18.07
C ARG A 184 -12.29 -36.45 17.65
N GLU A 185 -13.46 -35.83 17.78
CA GLU A 185 -14.68 -36.35 17.15
C GLU A 185 -14.54 -36.42 15.62
N PRO A 186 -15.18 -37.40 14.95
CA PRO A 186 -15.23 -37.44 13.49
C PRO A 186 -15.77 -36.12 12.91
N LEU A 187 -15.30 -35.73 11.73
CA LEU A 187 -15.85 -34.54 11.08
C LEU A 187 -17.35 -34.72 10.79
N PRO A 188 -18.18 -33.68 11.02
CA PRO A 188 -19.59 -33.70 10.66
C PRO A 188 -19.80 -34.13 9.20
N GLU A 189 -20.95 -34.75 8.92
CA GLU A 189 -21.30 -35.15 7.54
C GLU A 189 -21.38 -33.93 6.61
N LYS A 190 -21.86 -32.79 7.16
CA LYS A 190 -21.96 -31.50 6.47
C LYS A 190 -20.92 -30.50 6.98
N ALA A 191 -19.68 -30.95 7.13
CA ALA A 191 -18.58 -30.10 7.55
C ALA A 191 -18.18 -29.10 6.45
N GLU A 192 -17.90 -27.86 6.86
CA GLU A 192 -17.31 -26.82 6.02
C GLU A 192 -16.07 -26.21 6.69
N ILE A 193 -15.08 -25.83 5.88
CA ILE A 193 -14.02 -24.93 6.33
C ILE A 193 -14.54 -23.50 6.25
N GLU A 194 -14.26 -22.72 7.29
CA GLU A 194 -14.50 -21.28 7.33
C GLU A 194 -13.21 -20.51 7.66
N LEU A 195 -12.99 -19.44 6.91
CA LEU A 195 -12.08 -18.35 7.26
C LEU A 195 -12.92 -17.11 7.58
N ALA A 196 -12.66 -16.47 8.72
CA ALA A 196 -13.38 -15.30 9.17
C ALA A 196 -12.42 -14.20 9.64
N ALA A 197 -12.77 -12.94 9.41
CA ALA A 197 -12.04 -11.77 9.87
C ALA A 197 -12.90 -10.88 10.77
N TYR A 198 -12.28 -10.20 11.72
CA TYR A 198 -12.88 -9.32 12.71
C TYR A 198 -12.14 -7.98 12.67
N LEU A 199 -12.56 -7.11 11.76
CA LEU A 199 -11.77 -5.94 11.32
C LEU A 199 -12.43 -4.60 11.69
N LYS A 200 -13.33 -4.60 12.67
CA LYS A 200 -14.14 -3.40 13.01
C LYS A 200 -13.29 -2.17 13.36
N ASN A 201 -12.12 -2.38 13.95
CA ASN A 201 -11.23 -1.29 14.37
C ASN A 201 -10.28 -0.82 13.25
N GLU A 202 -10.30 -1.47 12.07
CA GLU A 202 -9.45 -1.12 10.94
C GLU A 202 -10.34 -0.97 9.67
N PRO A 203 -10.81 0.26 9.38
CA PRO A 203 -11.79 0.49 8.31
C PRO A 203 -11.21 0.12 6.94
N TYR A 204 -12.06 -0.37 6.05
CA TYR A 204 -11.71 -0.80 4.67
C TYR A 204 -10.75 -2.00 4.56
N MET A 205 -10.21 -2.50 5.68
CA MET A 205 -9.43 -3.72 5.67
C MET A 205 -10.33 -4.93 5.39
N GLU A 206 -9.82 -5.85 4.57
CA GLU A 206 -10.46 -7.12 4.24
C GLU A 206 -9.64 -8.31 4.80
N LEU A 207 -10.24 -9.50 4.84
CA LEU A 207 -9.58 -10.75 5.21
C LEU A 207 -8.28 -10.96 4.42
N ALA A 208 -8.29 -10.65 3.12
CA ALA A 208 -7.12 -10.80 2.25
C ALA A 208 -6.00 -9.78 2.53
N ASN A 209 -6.30 -8.69 3.25
CA ASN A 209 -5.27 -7.79 3.79
C ASN A 209 -4.63 -8.37 5.04
N LEU A 210 -5.40 -9.04 5.91
CA LEU A 210 -4.89 -9.54 7.17
C LEU A 210 -4.24 -10.91 7.01
N MET A 211 -4.88 -11.84 6.31
CA MET A 211 -4.40 -13.19 6.04
C MET A 211 -3.96 -13.30 4.58
N LYS A 212 -2.68 -13.56 4.36
CA LYS A 212 -2.11 -13.75 3.03
C LYS A 212 -2.12 -15.20 2.59
N GLY A 213 -2.02 -16.14 3.51
CA GLY A 213 -1.95 -17.56 3.19
C GLY A 213 -2.61 -18.44 4.25
N PHE A 214 -3.23 -19.52 3.79
CA PHE A 214 -3.82 -20.58 4.60
C PHE A 214 -3.38 -21.93 4.03
N ARG A 215 -2.88 -22.83 4.88
CA ARG A 215 -2.48 -24.19 4.47
C ARG A 215 -3.07 -25.23 5.41
N LEU A 216 -3.49 -26.36 4.83
CA LEU A 216 -4.03 -27.52 5.54
C LEU A 216 -3.25 -28.78 5.18
N TYR A 217 -2.87 -29.54 6.21
CA TYR A 217 -2.11 -30.79 6.13
C TYR A 217 -2.91 -31.92 6.77
N ASP A 218 -2.77 -33.13 6.24
CA ASP A 218 -3.33 -34.38 6.78
C ASP A 218 -2.36 -35.14 7.71
N ARG A 219 -1.41 -34.39 8.27
CA ARG A 219 -0.42 -34.85 9.23
C ARG A 219 -0.04 -33.72 10.18
N ALA A 220 0.50 -34.08 11.35
CA ALA A 220 1.17 -33.12 12.21
C ALA A 220 2.55 -32.77 11.63
N LEU A 221 2.81 -31.48 11.43
CA LEU A 221 4.14 -30.95 11.14
C LEU A 221 5.03 -31.04 12.37
N SER A 222 6.32 -31.34 12.17
CA SER A 222 7.32 -31.19 13.22
C SER A 222 7.67 -29.71 13.43
N ARG A 223 8.33 -29.39 14.55
CA ARG A 223 8.80 -28.02 14.81
C ARG A 223 9.78 -27.55 13.73
N GLU A 224 10.65 -28.45 13.26
CA GLU A 224 11.62 -28.18 12.20
C GLU A 224 10.91 -27.80 10.90
N GLU A 225 9.85 -28.53 10.52
CA GLU A 225 9.06 -28.21 9.32
C GLU A 225 8.32 -26.87 9.45
N VAL A 226 7.80 -26.55 10.64
CA VAL A 226 7.20 -25.23 10.92
C VAL A 226 8.23 -24.12 10.73
N LEU A 227 9.47 -24.31 11.22
CA LEU A 227 10.55 -23.34 11.04
C LEU A 227 11.01 -23.23 9.57
N GLU A 228 11.08 -24.34 8.85
CA GLU A 228 11.39 -24.35 7.41
C GLU A 228 10.34 -23.57 6.62
N ASN A 229 9.05 -23.76 6.93
CA ASN A 229 7.96 -23.02 6.31
C ASN A 229 8.07 -21.51 6.60
N LEU A 230 8.37 -21.12 7.85
CA LEU A 230 8.64 -19.72 8.24
C LEU A 230 9.71 -19.08 7.36
N ASN A 231 10.88 -19.72 7.28
CA ASN A 231 12.01 -19.20 6.55
C ASN A 231 11.71 -19.10 5.04
N ALA A 232 11.06 -20.10 4.47
CA ALA A 232 10.69 -20.10 3.05
C ALA A 232 9.77 -18.91 2.70
N TYR A 233 8.82 -18.58 3.58
CA TYR A 233 7.89 -17.47 3.36
C TYR A 233 8.54 -16.10 3.59
N GLN A 234 9.42 -15.98 4.60
CA GLN A 234 10.18 -14.74 4.83
C GLN A 234 11.06 -14.39 3.63
N ASN A 235 11.71 -15.38 3.02
CA ASN A 235 12.51 -15.18 1.80
C ASN A 235 11.66 -14.64 0.62
N MET A 236 10.37 -14.97 0.55
CA MET A 236 9.48 -14.40 -0.49
C MET A 236 9.26 -12.90 -0.33
N VAL A 237 9.29 -12.39 0.91
CA VAL A 237 9.18 -10.95 1.19
C VAL A 237 10.42 -10.22 0.72
N GLU A 238 11.59 -10.74 1.11
CA GLU A 238 12.88 -10.16 0.76
C GLU A 238 13.09 -10.12 -0.76
N THR A 239 12.62 -11.15 -1.47
CA THR A 239 12.66 -11.21 -2.93
C THR A 239 11.52 -10.44 -3.62
N GLY A 240 10.55 -9.89 -2.87
CA GLY A 240 9.40 -9.17 -3.41
C GLY A 240 8.39 -10.05 -4.15
N THR A 241 8.41 -11.37 -3.96
CA THR A 241 7.50 -12.30 -4.65
C THR A 241 6.09 -12.22 -4.06
N ILE A 242 5.15 -11.62 -4.79
CA ILE A 242 3.75 -11.46 -4.37
C ILE A 242 2.91 -12.69 -4.74
N PHE A 243 3.12 -13.22 -5.95
CA PHE A 243 2.44 -14.41 -6.51
C PHE A 243 3.44 -15.53 -6.83
N PRO A 244 3.54 -16.57 -5.99
CA PRO A 244 4.44 -17.71 -6.23
C PRO A 244 4.20 -18.37 -7.59
N GLY A 245 5.28 -18.70 -8.30
CA GLY A 245 5.21 -19.43 -9.58
C GLY A 245 4.67 -18.65 -10.77
N ILE A 246 4.27 -17.39 -10.58
CA ILE A 246 3.64 -16.57 -11.62
C ILE A 246 4.56 -15.41 -11.96
N PHE A 247 4.70 -15.07 -13.26
CA PHE A 247 5.44 -13.88 -13.66
C PHE A 247 4.52 -12.68 -13.44
N HIS A 248 4.97 -11.68 -12.68
CA HIS A 248 4.10 -10.58 -12.28
C HIS A 248 4.89 -9.29 -12.01
N PHE A 249 4.16 -8.18 -11.98
CA PHE A 249 4.68 -6.91 -11.48
C PHE A 249 4.71 -6.94 -9.95
N THR A 250 5.85 -6.54 -9.38
CA THR A 250 6.01 -6.28 -7.95
C THR A 250 5.78 -4.79 -7.64
N ALA A 251 6.02 -3.93 -8.62
CA ALA A 251 5.67 -2.51 -8.59
C ALA A 251 5.15 -2.05 -9.97
N GLY A 252 4.12 -1.22 -9.97
CA GLY A 252 3.60 -0.60 -11.19
C GLY A 252 2.98 -1.58 -12.20
N PRO A 253 2.91 -1.23 -13.50
CA PRO A 253 3.34 0.04 -14.09
C PRO A 253 2.76 1.27 -13.41
N TYR A 254 3.60 2.27 -13.23
CA TYR A 254 3.23 3.52 -12.61
C TYR A 254 3.86 4.70 -13.36
N LEU A 255 3.13 5.80 -13.41
CA LEU A 255 3.47 7.02 -14.12
C LEU A 255 4.06 8.04 -13.16
N HIS A 256 5.09 8.74 -13.58
CA HIS A 256 5.66 9.85 -12.83
C HIS A 256 6.21 10.90 -13.76
N TYR A 257 6.37 12.12 -13.23
CA TYR A 257 7.02 13.24 -13.90
C TYR A 257 6.56 13.44 -15.35
N SER A 258 5.31 13.91 -15.52
CA SER A 258 4.78 14.27 -16.85
C SER A 258 5.13 15.72 -17.22
N THR A 259 5.50 15.94 -18.48
CA THR A 259 5.65 17.27 -19.08
C THR A 259 4.61 17.46 -20.18
N PRO A 260 4.53 18.63 -20.84
CA PRO A 260 3.66 18.81 -21.99
C PRO A 260 4.00 17.87 -23.16
N SER A 261 5.24 17.37 -23.24
CA SER A 261 5.69 16.56 -24.38
C SER A 261 6.25 15.19 -23.98
N SER A 262 6.19 14.81 -22.71
CA SER A 262 6.73 13.54 -22.25
C SER A 262 6.09 13.00 -20.97
N ILE A 263 6.27 11.70 -20.72
CA ILE A 263 5.93 11.06 -19.45
C ILE A 263 6.90 9.93 -19.14
N ASN A 264 7.21 9.73 -17.85
CA ASN A 264 7.98 8.57 -17.41
C ASN A 264 7.05 7.46 -16.93
N ILE A 265 7.41 6.23 -17.27
CA ILE A 265 6.74 4.99 -16.87
C ILE A 265 7.78 4.12 -16.19
N SER A 266 7.50 3.65 -14.99
CA SER A 266 8.34 2.71 -14.25
C SER A 266 7.55 1.46 -13.88
N TRP A 267 8.23 0.33 -13.84
CA TRP A 267 7.68 -0.93 -13.35
C TRP A 267 8.80 -1.81 -12.81
N GLU A 268 8.42 -2.74 -11.94
CA GLU A 268 9.31 -3.78 -11.42
C GLU A 268 8.63 -5.13 -11.56
N THR A 269 9.40 -6.17 -11.84
CA THR A 269 8.91 -7.55 -11.95
C THR A 269 9.63 -8.47 -10.98
N ASN A 270 8.96 -9.55 -10.57
CA ASN A 270 9.52 -10.53 -9.63
C ASN A 270 10.65 -11.40 -10.23
N ARG A 271 10.84 -11.30 -11.55
CA ARG A 271 11.86 -12.00 -12.32
C ARG A 271 12.47 -11.06 -13.34
N ARG A 272 13.68 -11.38 -13.78
CA ARG A 272 14.36 -10.63 -14.82
C ARG A 272 13.62 -10.69 -16.16
N VAL A 273 13.44 -9.53 -16.76
CA VAL A 273 12.89 -9.37 -18.12
C VAL A 273 14.03 -9.53 -19.14
N ARG A 274 13.83 -10.26 -20.23
CA ARG A 274 14.76 -10.26 -21.39
C ARG A 274 14.29 -9.34 -22.52
N LYS A 275 12.99 -9.01 -22.53
CA LYS A 275 12.38 -8.16 -23.55
C LYS A 275 11.23 -7.36 -22.95
N ALA A 276 11.32 -6.04 -23.06
CA ALA A 276 10.27 -5.11 -22.64
C ALA A 276 9.85 -4.23 -23.82
N ILE A 277 8.55 -4.15 -24.09
CA ILE A 277 7.97 -3.26 -25.10
C ILE A 277 6.88 -2.41 -24.46
N VAL A 278 6.95 -1.10 -24.65
CA VAL A 278 5.86 -0.17 -24.39
C VAL A 278 5.12 0.07 -25.70
N GLN A 279 3.83 -0.23 -25.76
CA GLN A 279 2.96 0.19 -26.84
C GLN A 279 2.18 1.42 -26.40
N TYR A 280 1.97 2.41 -27.27
CA TYR A 280 1.22 3.61 -26.92
C TYR A 280 0.55 4.28 -28.13
N GLY A 281 -0.37 5.22 -27.87
CA GLY A 281 -1.01 6.02 -28.91
C GLY A 281 -2.23 6.79 -28.40
N GLU A 282 -2.76 7.70 -29.22
CA GLU A 282 -3.93 8.55 -28.89
C GLU A 282 -5.26 7.77 -28.93
N LYS A 283 -5.26 6.52 -29.43
CA LYS A 283 -6.44 5.64 -29.50
C LYS A 283 -6.04 4.16 -29.55
N ALA A 284 -6.99 3.28 -29.27
CA ALA A 284 -6.85 1.85 -29.53
C ALA A 284 -7.32 1.50 -30.97
N PRO A 285 -6.69 0.54 -31.68
CA PRO A 285 -5.46 -0.18 -31.30
C PRO A 285 -4.22 0.74 -31.28
N LEU A 286 -3.26 0.44 -30.42
CA LEU A 286 -2.04 1.25 -30.21
C LEU A 286 -1.12 1.16 -31.43
N SER A 287 -0.71 2.31 -31.98
CA SER A 287 0.09 2.40 -33.20
C SER A 287 1.59 2.39 -32.93
N GLU A 288 2.03 3.01 -31.84
CA GLU A 288 3.44 3.20 -31.53
C GLU A 288 3.98 2.07 -30.65
N LYS A 289 5.27 1.77 -30.82
CA LYS A 289 5.99 0.78 -30.00
C LYS A 289 7.40 1.27 -29.71
N MET A 290 7.81 1.13 -28.45
CA MET A 290 9.15 1.40 -27.98
C MET A 290 9.70 0.13 -27.33
N ALA A 291 10.81 -0.39 -27.86
CA ALA A 291 11.56 -1.45 -27.20
C ALA A 291 12.44 -0.81 -26.12
N ILE A 292 12.45 -1.41 -24.93
CA ILE A 292 13.23 -0.94 -23.80
C ILE A 292 14.48 -1.79 -23.70
N GLU A 293 15.63 -1.14 -23.65
CA GLU A 293 16.91 -1.80 -23.47
C GLU A 293 16.96 -2.40 -22.06
N VAL A 294 17.23 -3.71 -21.99
CA VAL A 294 17.41 -4.41 -20.72
C VAL A 294 18.87 -4.85 -20.64
N PRO A 295 19.66 -4.34 -19.66
CA PRO A 295 21.07 -4.68 -19.55
C PRO A 295 21.29 -6.19 -19.47
N GLU A 296 22.30 -6.71 -20.18
CA GLU A 296 22.63 -8.16 -20.23
C GLU A 296 23.32 -8.69 -18.96
N ASP A 297 23.93 -7.82 -18.15
CA ASP A 297 24.67 -8.21 -16.95
C ASP A 297 23.82 -8.04 -15.67
N PRO A 298 23.54 -9.12 -14.92
CA PRO A 298 22.81 -9.04 -13.65
C PRO A 298 23.59 -8.37 -12.51
N GLU A 299 24.93 -8.37 -12.52
CA GLU A 299 25.74 -7.68 -11.50
C GLU A 299 25.73 -6.16 -11.69
N VAL A 300 25.43 -5.68 -12.90
CA VAL A 300 25.33 -4.25 -13.25
C VAL A 300 23.95 -3.69 -12.89
N ASN A 301 22.96 -4.53 -12.56
CA ASN A 301 21.61 -4.06 -12.27
C ASN A 301 21.45 -3.61 -10.81
N GLU A 302 22.01 -2.43 -10.50
CA GLU A 302 21.81 -1.73 -9.23
C GLU A 302 20.32 -1.48 -8.90
N ASN A 303 19.40 -1.71 -9.85
CA ASN A 303 17.99 -1.37 -9.78
C ASN A 303 17.05 -2.57 -9.55
N ASN A 304 17.55 -3.77 -9.19
CA ASN A 304 16.69 -4.87 -8.69
C ASN A 304 15.44 -5.16 -9.55
N PHE A 305 15.61 -5.37 -10.86
CA PHE A 305 14.52 -5.59 -11.83
C PHE A 305 13.53 -4.43 -12.01
N ILE A 306 13.87 -3.21 -11.59
CA ILE A 306 13.13 -2.00 -11.96
C ILE A 306 13.55 -1.61 -13.39
N GLN A 307 12.57 -1.32 -14.24
CA GLN A 307 12.78 -0.74 -15.56
C GLN A 307 12.01 0.56 -15.69
N MET A 308 12.49 1.41 -16.61
CA MET A 308 11.90 2.70 -16.90
C MET A 308 11.80 2.94 -18.40
N ALA A 309 10.78 3.67 -18.81
CA ALA A 309 10.61 4.20 -20.14
C ALA A 309 10.25 5.68 -20.05
N THR A 310 10.86 6.51 -20.91
CA THR A 310 10.40 7.88 -21.16
C THR A 310 9.76 7.89 -22.53
N LEU A 311 8.46 8.23 -22.59
CA LEU A 311 7.79 8.49 -23.85
C LEU A 311 7.92 9.98 -24.14
N ASP A 312 8.66 10.33 -25.18
CA ASP A 312 8.92 11.72 -25.59
C ASP A 312 8.22 12.08 -26.91
N GLY A 313 8.19 13.36 -27.26
CA GLY A 313 7.60 13.86 -28.51
C GLY A 313 6.07 13.80 -28.53
N LEU A 314 5.45 13.73 -27.36
CA LEU A 314 4.00 13.70 -27.19
C LEU A 314 3.39 15.09 -27.40
N LYS A 315 2.10 15.12 -27.72
CA LYS A 315 1.34 16.38 -27.83
C LYS A 315 0.95 16.87 -26.43
N PRO A 316 1.04 18.18 -26.14
CA PRO A 316 0.49 18.77 -24.91
C PRO A 316 -1.01 18.52 -24.74
N SER A 317 -1.47 18.55 -23.50
CA SER A 317 -2.91 18.46 -23.16
C SER A 317 -3.65 17.28 -23.83
N THR A 318 -2.96 16.17 -24.08
CA THR A 318 -3.50 15.09 -24.93
C THR A 318 -3.63 13.79 -24.15
N PRO A 319 -4.79 13.13 -24.18
CA PRO A 319 -4.95 11.79 -23.62
C PRO A 319 -4.26 10.74 -24.49
N TYR A 320 -3.57 9.81 -23.85
CA TYR A 320 -2.90 8.68 -24.46
C TYR A 320 -3.30 7.37 -23.78
N PHE A 321 -3.16 6.29 -24.53
CA PHE A 321 -3.30 4.92 -24.06
C PHE A 321 -1.93 4.24 -24.14
N TYR A 322 -1.65 3.30 -23.24
CA TYR A 322 -0.43 2.50 -23.27
C TYR A 322 -0.65 1.06 -22.78
N ASN A 323 0.26 0.16 -23.16
CA ASN A 323 0.32 -1.23 -22.72
C ASN A 323 1.79 -1.66 -22.59
N LEU A 324 2.12 -2.37 -21.52
CA LEU A 324 3.41 -3.04 -21.37
C LEU A 324 3.30 -4.48 -21.84
N LEU A 325 4.28 -4.93 -22.64
CA LEU A 325 4.45 -6.30 -23.08
C LEU A 325 5.83 -6.77 -22.66
N LEU A 326 5.89 -7.63 -21.65
CA LEU A 326 7.14 -8.10 -21.08
C LEU A 326 7.33 -9.59 -21.33
N THR A 327 8.57 -10.03 -21.48
CA THR A 327 8.95 -11.44 -21.57
C THR A 327 10.14 -11.68 -20.65
N ASP A 328 10.03 -12.66 -19.76
CA ASP A 328 11.14 -13.05 -18.88
C ASP A 328 12.19 -13.91 -19.61
N GLU A 329 13.25 -14.28 -18.89
CA GLU A 329 14.33 -15.13 -19.43
C GLU A 329 13.83 -16.52 -19.88
N ALA A 330 12.88 -17.09 -19.16
CA ALA A 330 12.26 -18.39 -19.46
C ALA A 330 11.30 -18.34 -20.67
N GLY A 331 10.91 -17.15 -21.10
CA GLY A 331 9.99 -16.92 -22.22
C GLY A 331 8.53 -16.79 -21.83
N GLU A 332 8.23 -16.73 -20.53
CA GLU A 332 6.90 -16.38 -20.01
C GLU A 332 6.62 -14.90 -20.29
N THR A 333 5.38 -14.59 -20.66
CA THR A 333 4.98 -13.24 -21.06
C THR A 333 3.93 -12.67 -20.11
N ILE A 334 4.01 -11.37 -19.81
CA ILE A 334 2.95 -10.63 -19.12
C ILE A 334 2.57 -9.37 -19.88
N GLU A 335 1.31 -8.98 -19.76
CA GLU A 335 0.81 -7.71 -20.27
C GLU A 335 0.17 -6.90 -19.15
N SER A 336 0.34 -5.58 -19.15
CA SER A 336 -0.41 -4.71 -18.22
C SER A 336 -1.89 -4.56 -18.61
N GLY A 337 -2.21 -4.88 -19.86
CA GLY A 337 -3.44 -4.43 -20.51
C GLY A 337 -3.42 -2.93 -20.81
N ILE A 338 -4.48 -2.43 -21.45
CA ILE A 338 -4.56 -1.03 -21.86
C ILE A 338 -4.81 -0.15 -20.62
N LEU A 339 -3.91 0.81 -20.42
CA LEU A 339 -3.93 1.85 -19.40
C LEU A 339 -3.95 3.22 -20.09
N THR A 340 -4.14 4.30 -19.33
CA THR A 340 -4.32 5.66 -19.87
C THR A 340 -3.45 6.66 -19.16
N PHE A 341 -3.13 7.78 -19.81
CA PHE A 341 -2.56 8.96 -19.16
C PHE A 341 -2.92 10.21 -19.97
N ALA A 342 -2.60 11.39 -19.46
CA ALA A 342 -2.59 12.63 -20.22
C ALA A 342 -1.26 13.36 -20.00
N THR A 343 -0.75 14.01 -21.04
CA THR A 343 0.40 14.93 -20.93
C THR A 343 0.00 16.20 -20.20
N ALA A 344 1.00 16.89 -19.65
CA ALA A 344 0.76 18.14 -18.94
C ALA A 344 0.10 19.19 -19.86
N PRO A 345 -0.73 20.07 -19.29
CA PRO A 345 -1.39 21.14 -20.03
C PRO A 345 -0.40 22.22 -20.45
N GLU A 346 -0.82 23.01 -21.44
CA GLU A 346 -0.18 24.29 -21.77
C GLU A 346 -0.48 25.35 -20.69
N GLU A 347 0.26 26.46 -20.69
CA GLU A 347 0.27 27.45 -19.60
C GLU A 347 -1.12 27.99 -19.21
N ASP A 348 -1.98 28.29 -20.18
CA ASP A 348 -3.30 28.91 -19.95
C ASP A 348 -4.45 27.90 -19.79
N VAL A 349 -4.15 26.60 -19.75
CA VAL A 349 -5.18 25.55 -19.63
C VAL A 349 -5.41 25.22 -18.14
N PRO A 350 -6.66 25.29 -17.65
CA PRO A 350 -6.97 24.90 -16.29
C PRO A 350 -6.59 23.46 -15.98
N PHE A 351 -6.16 23.22 -14.76
CA PHE A 351 -5.79 21.88 -14.31
C PHE A 351 -6.18 21.66 -12.86
N THR A 352 -6.33 20.39 -12.49
CA THR A 352 -6.57 19.97 -11.12
C THR A 352 -5.54 18.95 -10.72
N PHE A 353 -4.97 19.07 -9.53
CA PHE A 353 -4.13 18.03 -8.94
C PHE A 353 -4.72 17.55 -7.62
N ALA A 354 -4.53 16.27 -7.35
CA ALA A 354 -4.82 15.71 -6.03
C ALA A 354 -3.54 15.73 -5.19
N VAL A 355 -3.71 15.80 -3.88
CA VAL A 355 -2.62 15.77 -2.91
C VAL A 355 -2.93 14.71 -1.86
N ILE A 356 -1.91 13.92 -1.55
CA ILE A 356 -1.86 12.91 -0.50
C ILE A 356 -0.47 12.96 0.14
N GLY A 357 -0.32 12.46 1.36
CA GLY A 357 0.96 12.26 2.02
C GLY A 357 0.85 11.09 2.98
N ASP A 358 1.99 10.52 3.37
CA ASP A 358 2.07 9.59 4.48
C ASP A 358 1.20 8.35 4.21
N THR A 359 1.39 7.76 3.02
CA THR A 359 0.68 6.55 2.61
C THR A 359 1.13 5.35 3.44
N GLU A 360 2.40 5.32 3.85
CA GLU A 360 2.98 4.32 4.76
C GLU A 360 2.43 2.91 4.51
N ALA A 361 2.14 2.17 5.59
CA ALA A 361 1.96 0.73 5.59
C ALA A 361 0.50 0.25 5.57
N ARG A 362 -0.49 1.14 5.30
CA ARG A 362 -1.93 0.77 5.20
C ARG A 362 -2.47 0.80 3.77
N PRO A 363 -2.12 -0.17 2.91
CA PRO A 363 -2.56 -0.17 1.51
C PRO A 363 -4.08 -0.16 1.33
N HIS A 364 -4.87 -0.64 2.29
CA HIS A 364 -6.34 -0.62 2.23
C HIS A 364 -6.91 0.79 2.39
N ILE A 365 -6.27 1.64 3.21
CA ILE A 365 -6.59 3.06 3.29
C ILE A 365 -6.11 3.78 2.02
N ASN A 366 -4.86 3.53 1.61
CA ASN A 366 -4.24 4.10 0.42
C ASN A 366 -5.11 3.85 -0.82
N PHE A 367 -5.63 2.63 -0.95
CA PHE A 367 -6.51 2.25 -2.05
C PHE A 367 -7.89 2.92 -1.97
N GLN A 368 -8.49 3.01 -0.77
CA GLN A 368 -9.77 3.70 -0.59
C GLN A 368 -9.66 5.18 -1.00
N VAL A 369 -8.58 5.85 -0.58
CA VAL A 369 -8.30 7.23 -0.98
C VAL A 369 -8.03 7.30 -2.49
N SER A 370 -7.23 6.37 -3.04
CA SER A 370 -6.94 6.30 -4.47
C SER A 370 -8.18 6.16 -5.35
N LYS A 371 -9.17 5.38 -4.89
CA LYS A 371 -10.46 5.20 -5.56
C LYS A 371 -11.24 6.53 -5.63
N LEU A 372 -11.26 7.29 -4.53
CA LEU A 372 -11.95 8.59 -4.49
C LEU A 372 -11.21 9.64 -5.32
N ILE A 373 -9.87 9.67 -5.25
CA ILE A 373 -9.05 10.53 -6.12
C ILE A 373 -9.32 10.21 -7.59
N TRP A 374 -9.43 8.93 -7.95
CA TRP A 374 -9.77 8.54 -9.32
C TRP A 374 -11.08 9.19 -9.75
N GLU A 375 -12.13 9.15 -8.92
CA GLU A 375 -13.44 9.75 -9.20
C GLU A 375 -13.39 11.27 -9.47
N GLU A 376 -12.43 11.99 -8.88
CA GLU A 376 -12.17 13.42 -9.12
C GLU A 376 -11.43 13.71 -10.45
N ARG A 377 -10.81 12.70 -11.07
CA ARG A 377 -10.06 12.81 -12.34
C ARG A 377 -9.00 13.94 -12.36
N PRO A 378 -8.09 14.01 -11.37
CA PRO A 378 -7.01 14.99 -11.40
C PRO A 378 -6.05 14.71 -12.57
N ASN A 379 -5.36 15.76 -13.01
CA ASN A 379 -4.31 15.69 -14.01
C ASN A 379 -3.03 15.00 -13.47
N PHE A 380 -2.75 15.13 -12.18
CA PHE A 380 -1.64 14.45 -11.50
C PHE A 380 -1.87 14.31 -9.98
N LEU A 381 -1.04 13.48 -9.34
CA LEU A 381 -1.00 13.30 -7.89
C LEU A 381 0.30 13.91 -7.33
N LEU A 382 0.18 14.84 -6.38
CA LEU A 382 1.27 15.29 -5.52
C LEU A 382 1.32 14.39 -4.28
N ASN A 383 2.45 13.71 -4.04
CA ASN A 383 2.66 12.91 -2.83
C ASN A 383 3.67 13.59 -1.90
N LEU A 384 3.28 13.85 -0.65
CA LEU A 384 4.02 14.67 0.32
C LEU A 384 5.06 13.90 1.16
N GLY A 385 5.50 12.73 0.69
CA GLY A 385 6.54 11.92 1.36
C GLY A 385 5.96 10.84 2.26
N ASP A 386 6.85 10.01 2.82
CA ASP A 386 6.51 8.77 3.54
C ASP A 386 5.60 7.89 2.67
N LEU A 387 6.15 7.55 1.50
CA LEU A 387 5.49 6.67 0.55
C LEU A 387 5.34 5.28 1.17
N THR A 388 6.34 4.83 1.93
CA THR A 388 6.34 3.60 2.75
C THR A 388 6.72 3.91 4.22
N ASP A 389 6.52 2.94 5.12
CA ASP A 389 6.87 3.05 6.55
C ASP A 389 8.35 2.71 6.83
N GLY A 390 9.29 3.35 6.12
CA GLY A 390 10.73 3.13 6.32
C GLY A 390 11.53 2.53 5.14
N GLY A 391 11.12 2.81 3.89
CA GLY A 391 11.58 2.18 2.65
C GLY A 391 13.00 2.52 2.20
N MET A 392 13.93 2.59 3.16
CA MET A 392 15.38 2.71 2.99
C MET A 392 15.98 1.44 2.37
N GLU A 393 17.26 1.48 2.00
CA GLU A 393 17.97 0.42 1.27
C GLU A 393 17.70 -0.99 1.84
N HIS A 394 17.74 -1.12 3.16
CA HIS A 394 17.61 -2.39 3.88
C HIS A 394 16.15 -2.89 4.07
N HIS A 395 15.14 -2.09 3.71
CA HIS A 395 13.72 -2.43 3.83
C HIS A 395 12.97 -2.31 2.49
N LYS A 396 13.59 -2.79 1.40
CA LYS A 396 12.98 -2.76 0.06
C LYS A 396 11.53 -3.30 0.03
N PHE A 397 11.22 -4.32 0.84
CA PHE A 397 9.92 -5.00 0.81
C PHE A 397 8.73 -4.07 1.07
N GLU A 398 8.92 -2.95 1.75
CA GLU A 398 7.84 -2.00 2.03
C GLU A 398 7.32 -1.36 0.74
N TRP A 399 8.15 -1.15 -0.27
CA TRP A 399 7.73 -0.62 -1.58
C TRP A 399 6.65 -1.47 -2.27
N PRO A 400 6.88 -2.77 -2.57
CA PRO A 400 5.88 -3.61 -3.21
C PRO A 400 4.68 -3.88 -2.30
N TYR A 401 4.89 -4.09 -0.99
CA TYR A 401 3.83 -4.54 -0.08
C TYR A 401 2.97 -3.41 0.50
N GLU A 402 3.47 -2.18 0.55
CA GLU A 402 2.79 -1.04 1.16
C GLU A 402 2.38 -0.03 0.09
N TYR A 403 3.35 0.70 -0.46
CA TYR A 403 3.08 1.78 -1.41
C TYR A 403 2.43 1.28 -2.70
N PHE A 404 3.12 0.42 -3.45
CA PHE A 404 2.65 -0.01 -4.76
C PHE A 404 1.40 -0.88 -4.69
N THR A 405 1.24 -1.67 -3.62
CA THR A 405 0.06 -2.50 -3.42
C THR A 405 -1.22 -1.63 -3.39
N GLY A 406 -1.24 -0.53 -2.64
CA GLY A 406 -2.42 0.36 -2.59
C GLY A 406 -2.54 1.37 -3.73
N MET A 407 -1.40 1.83 -4.27
CA MET A 407 -1.35 3.00 -5.16
C MET A 407 -1.30 2.67 -6.67
N THR A 408 -0.86 1.47 -7.06
CA THR A 408 -0.61 1.13 -8.49
C THR A 408 -1.85 1.34 -9.36
N ALA A 409 -3.04 1.03 -8.85
CA ALA A 409 -4.28 1.19 -9.61
C ALA A 409 -4.50 2.64 -10.07
N LEU A 410 -4.20 3.62 -9.21
CA LEU A 410 -4.26 5.04 -9.53
C LEU A 410 -3.02 5.53 -10.29
N ALA A 411 -1.82 5.19 -9.81
CA ALA A 411 -0.55 5.65 -10.36
C ALA A 411 -0.30 5.11 -11.78
N SER A 412 -0.96 4.04 -12.20
CA SER A 412 -0.98 3.56 -13.58
C SER A 412 -1.85 4.41 -14.53
N ARG A 413 -2.49 5.47 -14.02
CA ARG A 413 -3.44 6.31 -14.78
C ARG A 413 -3.18 7.80 -14.70
N ILE A 414 -2.59 8.25 -13.60
CA ILE A 414 -2.19 9.64 -13.42
C ILE A 414 -0.73 9.70 -12.98
N PRO A 415 0.07 10.67 -13.47
CA PRO A 415 1.45 10.83 -13.06
C PRO A 415 1.54 11.25 -11.59
N VAL A 416 2.52 10.68 -10.89
CA VAL A 416 2.86 11.03 -9.51
C VAL A 416 4.06 11.97 -9.48
N PHE A 417 3.99 12.99 -8.63
CA PHE A 417 5.08 13.91 -8.28
C PHE A 417 5.31 13.81 -6.77
N PRO A 418 6.30 13.02 -6.32
CA PRO A 418 6.56 12.84 -4.91
C PRO A 418 7.63 13.81 -4.39
N VAL A 419 7.63 14.04 -3.08
CA VAL A 419 8.82 14.42 -2.28
C VAL A 419 9.26 13.23 -1.44
N ALA A 420 10.49 13.26 -0.92
CA ALA A 420 10.96 12.26 0.03
C ALA A 420 10.52 12.61 1.46
N GLY A 421 10.04 11.61 2.21
CA GLY A 421 9.82 11.73 3.65
C GLY A 421 10.94 11.07 4.47
N ASN A 422 10.68 10.87 5.76
CA ASN A 422 11.56 10.16 6.68
C ASN A 422 11.86 8.74 6.20
N GLY A 423 10.83 8.03 5.72
CA GLY A 423 10.91 6.66 5.22
C GLY A 423 11.87 6.52 4.03
N GLU A 424 12.09 7.62 3.30
CA GLU A 424 13.00 7.70 2.16
C GLU A 424 14.28 8.50 2.44
N GLY A 425 14.68 8.70 3.70
CA GLY A 425 15.77 9.61 4.08
C GLY A 425 17.18 9.28 3.55
N ASP A 426 17.41 8.07 3.02
CA ASP A 426 18.64 7.70 2.29
C ASP A 426 18.54 7.90 0.77
N LEU A 427 17.33 8.15 0.29
CA LEU A 427 16.90 8.29 -1.10
C LEU A 427 17.23 7.09 -2.01
N PHE A 428 17.66 5.95 -1.46
CA PHE A 428 18.22 4.84 -2.23
C PHE A 428 17.18 4.23 -3.18
N TRP A 429 16.05 3.78 -2.64
CA TRP A 429 14.94 3.24 -3.43
C TRP A 429 14.12 4.35 -4.07
N TYR A 430 13.96 5.49 -3.39
CA TYR A 430 13.25 6.65 -3.92
C TYR A 430 13.77 7.07 -5.30
N LYS A 431 15.09 7.21 -5.47
CA LYS A 431 15.72 7.56 -6.76
C LYS A 431 15.67 6.43 -7.79
N ARG A 432 15.54 5.18 -7.35
CA ARG A 432 15.47 4.00 -8.23
C ARG A 432 14.06 3.73 -8.73
N TYR A 433 13.04 4.06 -7.96
CA TYR A 433 11.67 4.00 -8.45
C TYR A 433 11.37 5.22 -9.32
N HIS A 434 11.83 6.42 -8.96
CA HIS A 434 11.46 7.67 -9.62
C HIS A 434 12.58 8.30 -10.46
N LYS A 435 12.33 8.47 -11.75
CA LYS A 435 13.17 9.30 -12.64
C LYS A 435 12.76 10.76 -12.54
N LEU A 436 13.40 11.49 -11.63
CA LEU A 436 13.16 12.91 -11.37
C LEU A 436 14.32 13.77 -11.92
N PRO A 437 14.12 15.07 -12.15
CA PRO A 437 15.19 15.98 -12.53
C PRO A 437 16.26 16.06 -11.44
N GLY A 438 17.53 15.96 -11.85
CA GLY A 438 18.65 16.02 -10.92
C GLY A 438 18.82 14.75 -10.07
N ALA A 439 19.92 14.69 -9.32
CA ALA A 439 20.30 13.51 -8.53
C ALA A 439 20.14 13.71 -7.01
N LYS A 440 19.62 14.86 -6.57
CA LYS A 440 19.69 15.30 -5.16
C LYS A 440 18.41 15.08 -4.35
N GLY A 441 17.32 14.64 -4.98
CA GLY A 441 16.04 14.38 -4.29
C GLY A 441 15.09 15.58 -4.26
N TYR A 442 15.57 16.77 -4.60
CA TYR A 442 14.79 17.99 -4.80
C TYR A 442 14.85 18.46 -6.25
N TYR A 443 13.76 19.06 -6.74
CA TYR A 443 13.57 19.44 -8.14
C TYR A 443 12.44 20.48 -8.29
N SER A 444 12.30 21.09 -9.46
CA SER A 444 11.17 21.95 -9.80
C SER A 444 10.54 21.53 -11.11
N PHE A 445 9.25 21.86 -11.29
CA PHE A 445 8.57 21.67 -12.56
C PHE A 445 7.43 22.69 -12.73
N ARG A 446 7.10 22.97 -13.99
CA ARG A 446 5.94 23.79 -14.36
C ARG A 446 4.78 22.89 -14.79
N TYR A 447 3.58 23.28 -14.39
CA TYR A 447 2.33 22.64 -14.79
C TYR A 447 1.29 23.73 -15.01
N GLY A 448 0.86 23.93 -16.26
CA GLY A 448 0.10 25.12 -16.63
C GLY A 448 0.82 26.42 -16.24
N ASN A 449 0.11 27.33 -15.59
CA ASN A 449 0.63 28.61 -15.10
C ASN A 449 1.22 28.57 -13.68
N ALA A 450 1.42 27.36 -13.13
CA ALA A 450 2.02 27.15 -11.83
C ALA A 450 3.43 26.55 -11.92
N GLU A 451 4.24 26.84 -10.91
CA GLU A 451 5.54 26.21 -10.69
C GLU A 451 5.59 25.59 -9.30
N PHE A 452 6.07 24.35 -9.25
CA PHE A 452 6.19 23.54 -8.06
C PHE A 452 7.66 23.37 -7.72
N PHE A 453 8.03 23.67 -6.48
CA PHE A 453 9.37 23.49 -5.93
C PHE A 453 9.32 22.35 -4.92
N MET A 454 9.86 21.20 -5.31
CA MET A 454 9.82 19.94 -4.60
C MET A 454 11.12 19.79 -3.81
N LEU A 455 11.04 19.78 -2.48
CA LEU A 455 12.21 19.85 -1.60
C LEU A 455 12.36 18.58 -0.76
N ASP A 456 13.61 18.24 -0.44
CA ASP A 456 13.96 17.21 0.53
C ASP A 456 14.25 17.85 1.88
N SER A 457 13.32 17.66 2.82
CA SER A 457 13.39 18.23 4.17
C SER A 457 14.09 17.34 5.21
N ASN A 458 14.68 16.21 4.79
CA ASN A 458 15.43 15.30 5.67
C ASN A 458 16.81 15.86 6.05
N ARG A 459 17.40 16.72 5.20
CA ARG A 459 18.71 17.37 5.43
C ARG A 459 18.51 18.80 5.92
N LYS A 460 18.27 18.96 7.22
CA LYS A 460 17.91 20.26 7.84
C LYS A 460 18.98 21.33 7.62
N GLU A 461 20.26 20.94 7.61
CA GLU A 461 21.40 21.81 7.34
C GLU A 461 21.42 22.36 5.90
N GLU A 462 20.94 21.61 4.92
CA GLU A 462 20.81 22.09 3.54
C GLU A 462 19.57 22.98 3.36
N PHE A 463 18.56 22.77 4.21
CA PHE A 463 17.31 23.54 4.26
C PHE A 463 17.46 24.90 4.95
N ALA A 464 18.44 25.03 5.85
CA ALA A 464 18.70 26.25 6.60
C ALA A 464 19.34 27.37 5.72
N PRO A 465 19.23 28.65 6.12
CA PRO A 465 19.85 29.76 5.39
C PRO A 465 21.33 29.56 5.11
N GLY A 466 21.71 29.62 3.83
CA GLY A 466 23.08 29.39 3.35
C GLY A 466 23.41 27.93 3.03
N GLY A 467 22.51 26.99 3.33
CA GLY A 467 22.58 25.60 2.87
C GLY A 467 22.42 25.50 1.35
N GLU A 468 22.92 24.40 0.76
CA GLU A 468 22.92 24.24 -0.70
C GLU A 468 21.50 24.26 -1.28
N GLN A 469 20.57 23.52 -0.66
CA GLN A 469 19.19 23.44 -1.12
C GLN A 469 18.43 24.78 -0.91
N TYR A 470 18.71 25.49 0.18
CA TYR A 470 18.19 26.85 0.41
C TYR A 470 18.61 27.81 -0.72
N LEU A 471 19.90 27.83 -1.07
CA LEU A 471 20.44 28.71 -2.12
C LEU A 471 19.89 28.33 -3.51
N TRP A 472 19.78 27.03 -3.78
CA TRP A 472 19.13 26.53 -4.99
C TRP A 472 17.68 27.03 -5.07
N LEU A 473 16.92 26.91 -3.99
CA LEU A 473 15.53 27.37 -3.97
C LEU A 473 15.41 28.88 -4.15
N GLU A 474 16.29 29.66 -3.52
CA GLU A 474 16.33 31.11 -3.70
C GLU A 474 16.54 31.49 -5.17
N GLU A 475 17.46 30.82 -5.85
CA GLU A 475 17.70 31.00 -7.28
C GLU A 475 16.46 30.62 -8.12
N GLN A 476 15.85 29.47 -7.86
CA GLN A 476 14.65 29.01 -8.58
C GLN A 476 13.47 29.98 -8.39
N LEU A 477 13.20 30.41 -7.16
CA LEU A 477 12.12 31.34 -6.84
C LEU A 477 12.35 32.73 -7.46
N GLN A 478 13.60 33.19 -7.52
CA GLN A 478 14.00 34.45 -8.16
C GLN A 478 13.78 34.41 -9.68
N GLN A 479 14.04 33.27 -10.32
CA GLN A 479 13.88 33.10 -11.77
C GLN A 479 12.41 32.82 -12.17
N SER A 480 11.59 32.34 -11.24
CA SER A 480 10.21 31.97 -11.51
C SER A 480 9.31 33.16 -11.84
N ALA A 481 8.78 33.13 -13.07
CA ALA A 481 7.73 34.03 -13.55
C ALA A 481 6.31 33.40 -13.47
N ALA A 482 6.18 32.22 -12.85
CA ALA A 482 4.90 31.54 -12.74
C ALA A 482 3.89 32.36 -11.93
N ARG A 483 2.62 32.31 -12.34
CA ARG A 483 1.54 33.01 -11.64
C ARG A 483 1.35 32.42 -10.26
N TRP A 484 1.34 31.10 -10.15
CA TRP A 484 1.20 30.37 -8.90
C TRP A 484 2.53 29.70 -8.53
N LYS A 485 2.95 29.86 -7.28
CA LYS A 485 4.18 29.26 -6.75
C LYS A 485 3.83 28.35 -5.58
N PHE A 486 4.11 27.08 -5.73
CA PHE A 486 3.85 26.07 -4.71
C PHE A 486 5.16 25.44 -4.25
N VAL A 487 5.36 25.38 -2.94
CA VAL A 487 6.50 24.65 -2.36
C VAL A 487 5.96 23.38 -1.71
N CYS A 488 6.63 22.25 -1.93
CA CYS A 488 6.23 20.96 -1.40
C CYS A 488 7.42 20.32 -0.70
N HIS A 489 7.24 19.88 0.54
CA HIS A 489 8.25 19.15 1.31
C HIS A 489 7.58 18.34 2.41
N HIS A 490 8.27 17.43 3.06
CA HIS A 490 7.62 16.50 3.99
C HIS A 490 7.37 17.07 5.40
N HIS A 491 8.38 17.65 6.06
CA HIS A 491 8.30 18.05 7.47
C HIS A 491 7.56 19.39 7.71
N ALA A 492 6.93 19.56 8.87
CA ALA A 492 6.04 20.70 9.12
C ALA A 492 6.74 21.98 9.61
N PRO A 493 6.62 23.12 8.91
CA PRO A 493 7.07 24.42 9.44
C PRO A 493 6.07 25.01 10.44
N TYR A 494 4.77 24.71 10.28
CA TYR A 494 3.68 25.11 11.17
C TYR A 494 2.73 23.93 11.37
N SER A 495 2.55 23.46 12.60
CA SER A 495 1.61 22.39 12.95
C SER A 495 1.01 22.59 14.33
N SER A 496 -0.18 22.04 14.53
CA SER A 496 -0.88 21.93 15.81
C SER A 496 -0.97 20.49 16.28
N ASP A 497 -0.07 19.63 15.83
CA ASP A 497 0.15 18.33 16.42
C ASP A 497 0.45 18.42 17.93
N GLU A 498 0.06 17.40 18.69
CA GLU A 498 0.10 17.41 20.14
C GLU A 498 1.43 16.98 20.77
N ASN A 499 2.32 16.27 20.04
CA ASN A 499 3.44 15.55 20.63
C ASN A 499 4.78 15.66 19.88
N ASP A 500 4.81 15.73 18.55
CA ASP A 500 6.06 15.61 17.75
C ASP A 500 6.99 16.80 17.89
N TYR A 501 6.42 18.00 18.13
CA TYR A 501 7.17 19.22 18.38
C TYR A 501 6.96 19.78 19.78
N GLY A 502 6.72 18.88 20.74
CA GLY A 502 6.54 19.14 22.16
C GLY A 502 5.21 18.61 22.67
N ASP A 503 5.25 17.92 23.81
CA ASP A 503 4.06 17.38 24.49
C ASP A 503 3.18 18.52 25.05
N SER A 504 2.19 18.91 24.27
CA SER A 504 1.29 20.02 24.56
C SER A 504 0.31 19.76 25.73
N TRP A 505 0.24 18.52 26.22
CA TRP A 505 -0.47 18.16 27.44
C TRP A 505 0.38 18.35 28.70
N LYS A 506 1.71 18.44 28.55
CA LYS A 506 2.66 18.63 29.67
C LYS A 506 3.39 19.97 29.63
N GLY A 507 3.53 20.61 28.47
CA GLY A 507 4.37 21.78 28.29
C GLY A 507 4.11 22.56 27.00
N PRO A 508 4.97 23.53 26.67
CA PRO A 508 4.85 24.29 25.43
C PRO A 508 5.22 23.45 24.21
N SER A 509 4.54 23.71 23.09
CA SER A 509 4.88 23.19 21.77
C SER A 509 5.59 24.26 20.95
N ALA A 510 6.51 23.85 20.06
CA ALA A 510 7.12 24.72 19.07
C ALA A 510 6.17 25.04 17.89
N LEU A 511 4.99 24.42 17.85
CA LEU A 511 3.95 24.58 16.83
C LEU A 511 4.43 24.25 15.41
N GLY A 512 5.25 23.21 15.27
CA GLY A 512 5.99 22.84 14.05
C GLY A 512 7.50 22.74 14.30
N ASP A 513 8.23 22.20 13.33
CA ASP A 513 9.67 21.98 13.36
C ASP A 513 10.45 23.32 13.26
N PRO A 514 11.19 23.73 14.32
CA PRO A 514 11.98 24.96 14.31
C PRO A 514 13.11 24.98 13.28
N GLU A 515 13.68 23.82 12.92
CA GLU A 515 14.76 23.71 11.95
C GLU A 515 14.24 23.89 10.53
N VAL A 516 13.07 23.33 10.23
CA VAL A 516 12.38 23.56 8.95
C VAL A 516 11.87 24.99 8.86
N ARG A 517 11.36 25.58 9.95
CA ARG A 517 10.80 26.95 9.93
C ARG A 517 11.80 28.03 9.49
N GLN A 518 13.10 27.77 9.53
CA GLN A 518 14.12 28.75 9.12
C GLN A 518 14.06 29.13 7.63
N ILE A 519 13.45 28.29 6.78
CA ILE A 519 13.29 28.57 5.35
C ILE A 519 12.09 29.49 5.06
N VAL A 520 11.16 29.64 6.01
CA VAL A 520 9.90 30.40 5.81
C VAL A 520 10.12 31.82 5.29
N PRO A 521 11.10 32.62 5.79
CA PRO A 521 11.35 33.96 5.26
C PRO A 521 11.66 33.98 3.76
N LEU A 522 12.22 32.89 3.20
CA LEU A 522 12.47 32.77 1.77
C LEU A 522 11.15 32.62 0.99
N TYR A 523 10.21 31.83 1.51
CA TYR A 523 8.88 31.66 0.91
C TYR A 523 8.12 32.99 0.87
N GLU A 524 8.17 33.72 1.99
CA GLU A 524 7.55 35.05 2.13
C GLU A 524 8.19 36.07 1.18
N LYS A 525 9.54 36.11 1.10
CA LYS A 525 10.30 37.04 0.24
C LYS A 525 9.92 36.93 -1.25
N TYR A 526 9.67 35.73 -1.74
CA TYR A 526 9.40 35.48 -3.16
C TYR A 526 7.91 35.25 -3.49
N GLY A 527 7.02 35.43 -2.51
CA GLY A 527 5.57 35.37 -2.71
C GLY A 527 5.07 33.97 -3.06
N VAL A 528 5.55 32.94 -2.34
CA VAL A 528 4.98 31.58 -2.41
C VAL A 528 3.53 31.63 -1.95
N ASP A 529 2.63 30.95 -2.67
CA ASP A 529 1.20 30.98 -2.38
C ASP A 529 0.81 29.96 -1.33
N ILE A 530 1.23 28.70 -1.55
CA ILE A 530 0.91 27.57 -0.68
C ILE A 530 2.15 26.70 -0.51
N VAL A 531 2.40 26.32 0.74
CA VAL A 531 3.38 25.30 1.11
C VAL A 531 2.60 24.04 1.52
N PHE A 532 2.83 22.94 0.82
CA PHE A 532 2.24 21.64 1.11
C PHE A 532 3.24 20.74 1.84
N PHE A 533 2.79 20.07 2.90
CA PHE A 533 3.62 19.12 3.66
C PHE A 533 2.83 18.01 4.33
N GLY A 534 3.51 16.91 4.66
CA GLY A 534 2.96 15.70 5.27
C GLY A 534 3.42 15.55 6.71
N HIS A 535 4.00 14.38 7.01
CA HIS A 535 4.67 13.96 8.24
C HIS A 535 3.76 13.76 9.44
N LEU A 536 2.81 14.68 9.65
CA LEU A 536 1.90 14.65 10.78
C LEU A 536 0.57 14.10 10.29
N HIS A 537 0.09 13.03 10.91
CA HIS A 537 -0.99 12.20 10.39
C HIS A 537 -2.41 12.78 10.60
N THR A 538 -2.56 14.07 10.32
CA THR A 538 -3.80 14.83 10.38
C THR A 538 -3.85 15.87 9.25
N TYR A 539 -5.04 16.42 8.99
CA TYR A 539 -5.20 17.56 8.07
C TYR A 539 -5.17 18.87 8.85
N GLN A 540 -4.34 19.81 8.40
CA GLN A 540 -4.39 21.18 8.89
C GLN A 540 -4.15 22.19 7.78
N ARG A 541 -4.93 23.27 7.79
CA ARG A 541 -4.71 24.45 6.96
C ARG A 541 -4.59 25.69 7.81
N THR A 542 -3.59 26.51 7.54
CA THR A 542 -3.40 27.79 8.22
C THR A 542 -4.25 28.90 7.59
N LEU A 543 -4.45 29.97 8.36
CA LEU A 543 -4.66 31.30 7.79
C LEU A 543 -3.36 31.73 7.07
N PRO A 544 -3.41 32.65 6.10
CA PRO A 544 -2.19 33.20 5.51
C PRO A 544 -1.27 33.80 6.58
N VAL A 545 -0.01 33.36 6.62
CA VAL A 545 0.99 33.76 7.62
C VAL A 545 2.12 34.57 6.94
N LEU A 546 2.48 35.70 7.56
CA LEU A 546 3.62 36.52 7.20
C LEU A 546 4.31 37.00 8.49
N GLU A 547 5.63 36.86 8.58
CA GLU A 547 6.42 37.29 9.75
C GLU A 547 5.85 36.75 11.08
N ASN A 548 5.44 35.47 11.07
CA ASN A 548 4.84 34.77 12.21
C ASN A 548 3.56 35.44 12.76
N LYS A 549 2.78 36.08 11.88
CA LYS A 549 1.48 36.70 12.16
C LYS A 549 0.49 36.40 11.04
N VAL A 550 -0.81 36.52 11.32
CA VAL A 550 -1.83 36.40 10.28
C VAL A 550 -1.85 37.66 9.42
N ASP A 551 -1.51 37.53 8.13
CA ASP A 551 -1.72 38.54 7.10
C ASP A 551 -2.49 37.92 5.93
N LYS A 552 -3.81 38.13 5.93
CA LYS A 552 -4.73 37.55 4.94
C LYS A 552 -4.47 37.99 3.48
N ARG A 553 -3.65 39.02 3.25
CA ARG A 553 -3.40 39.57 1.91
C ARG A 553 -2.07 39.09 1.34
N ASN A 554 -1.03 39.07 2.17
CA ASN A 554 0.34 38.83 1.70
C ASN A 554 0.97 37.56 2.27
N GLY A 555 0.29 36.89 3.20
CA GLY A 555 0.83 35.71 3.86
C GLY A 555 0.78 34.44 3.00
N VAL A 556 1.70 33.53 3.31
CA VAL A 556 1.78 32.18 2.74
C VAL A 556 0.79 31.28 3.45
N ILE A 557 0.09 30.42 2.71
CA ILE A 557 -0.78 29.39 3.29
C ILE A 557 0.02 28.11 3.48
N TYR A 558 -0.05 27.53 4.68
CA TYR A 558 0.59 26.26 5.00
C TYR A 558 -0.49 25.18 5.10
N LEU A 559 -0.26 24.06 4.42
CA LEU A 559 -1.22 22.99 4.32
C LEU A 559 -0.57 21.63 4.59
N GLN A 560 -0.95 21.06 5.73
CA GLN A 560 -0.59 19.74 6.21
C GLN A 560 -1.58 18.68 5.72
N GLY A 561 -1.06 17.60 5.14
CA GLY A 561 -1.84 16.59 4.44
C GLY A 561 -1.40 15.14 4.65
N GLY A 562 -1.09 14.72 5.88
CA GLY A 562 -0.55 13.38 6.17
C GLY A 562 -1.58 12.28 6.43
N GLY A 563 -2.74 12.34 5.78
CA GLY A 563 -3.83 11.39 6.02
C GLY A 563 -3.85 10.15 5.14
N GLY A 564 -2.78 9.85 4.40
CA GLY A 564 -2.78 8.87 3.30
C GLY A 564 -2.93 7.42 3.75
N GLY A 565 -2.33 7.05 4.88
CA GLY A 565 -2.35 5.68 5.41
C GLY A 565 -1.60 5.49 6.74
N GLY A 566 -0.80 6.46 7.18
CA GLY A 566 -0.13 6.43 8.47
C GLY A 566 -1.05 6.43 9.70
N ASN A 567 -0.49 6.15 10.88
CA ASN A 567 -1.27 6.11 12.13
C ASN A 567 -1.76 7.51 12.51
N LEU A 568 -3.07 7.74 12.54
CA LEU A 568 -3.64 9.06 12.86
C LEU A 568 -3.20 9.60 14.23
N GLU A 569 -2.50 10.73 14.19
CA GLU A 569 -2.16 11.60 15.32
C GLU A 569 -3.37 12.42 15.81
N ASP A 570 -3.16 13.27 16.82
CA ASP A 570 -4.17 14.18 17.35
C ASP A 570 -3.63 15.61 17.51
N PHE A 571 -4.52 16.56 17.75
CA PHE A 571 -4.16 17.96 17.88
C PHE A 571 -3.96 18.38 19.33
N THR A 572 -3.11 19.38 19.53
CA THR A 572 -2.96 20.06 20.82
C THR A 572 -4.32 20.45 21.43
N PRO A 573 -4.48 20.40 22.77
CA PRO A 573 -5.75 20.72 23.44
C PRO A 573 -6.25 22.14 23.19
N THR A 574 -5.38 23.06 22.75
CA THR A 574 -5.74 24.44 22.44
C THR A 574 -5.45 24.78 20.99
N ARG A 575 -6.41 25.42 20.32
CA ARG A 575 -6.25 25.82 18.92
C ARG A 575 -5.12 26.83 18.73
N SER A 576 -4.17 26.52 17.85
CA SER A 576 -3.10 27.45 17.45
C SER A 576 -3.63 28.68 16.72
N TRP A 577 -2.98 29.83 16.94
CA TRP A 577 -3.40 31.14 16.44
C TRP A 577 -3.47 31.23 14.90
N PHE A 578 -2.67 30.44 14.19
CA PHE A 578 -2.66 30.38 12.73
C PHE A 578 -3.70 29.42 12.16
N SER A 579 -4.37 28.59 12.96
CA SER A 579 -5.17 27.47 12.45
C SER A 579 -6.49 27.95 11.83
N ALA A 580 -6.68 27.73 10.52
CA ALA A 580 -7.94 27.99 9.82
C ALA A 580 -8.86 26.76 9.85
N LYS A 581 -8.31 25.57 9.62
CA LYS A 581 -9.04 24.30 9.67
C LYS A 581 -8.15 23.19 10.20
N THR A 582 -8.73 22.30 11.00
CA THR A 582 -8.15 21.02 11.41
C THR A 582 -9.14 19.90 11.11
N TYR A 583 -8.64 18.71 10.84
CA TYR A 583 -9.43 17.49 10.73
C TYR A 583 -8.57 16.26 11.06
N ARG A 584 -9.06 15.42 11.98
CA ARG A 584 -8.44 14.14 12.33
C ARG A 584 -9.17 13.03 11.59
N GLY A 585 -8.46 12.32 10.73
CA GLY A 585 -9.01 11.28 9.87
C GLY A 585 -8.21 11.16 8.58
N HIS A 586 -8.29 10.00 7.94
CA HIS A 586 -7.72 9.78 6.62
C HIS A 586 -8.42 10.66 5.57
N HIS A 587 -7.65 11.16 4.61
CA HIS A 587 -8.13 12.19 3.70
C HIS A 587 -7.26 12.35 2.45
N TYR A 588 -7.81 13.09 1.50
CA TYR A 588 -7.07 13.70 0.40
C TYR A 588 -7.65 15.09 0.13
N PHE A 589 -6.97 15.87 -0.70
CA PHE A 589 -7.54 17.12 -1.21
C PHE A 589 -7.20 17.34 -2.66
N THR A 590 -8.04 18.11 -3.33
CA THR A 590 -7.85 18.55 -4.71
C THR A 590 -7.62 20.05 -4.75
N VAL A 591 -6.79 20.48 -5.69
CA VAL A 591 -6.50 21.87 -5.98
C VAL A 591 -6.71 22.09 -7.47
N SER A 592 -7.73 22.87 -7.82
CA SER A 592 -8.02 23.29 -9.19
C SER A 592 -7.45 24.69 -9.41
N VAL A 593 -6.62 24.86 -10.43
CA VAL A 593 -6.01 26.13 -10.82
C VAL A 593 -6.64 26.60 -12.13
N GLU A 594 -7.30 27.75 -12.08
CA GLU A 594 -8.11 28.33 -13.15
C GLU A 594 -7.64 29.77 -13.40
N GLY A 595 -6.53 29.93 -14.12
CA GLY A 595 -5.95 31.24 -14.40
C GLY A 595 -5.54 31.96 -13.11
N GLY A 596 -6.25 33.04 -12.76
CA GLY A 596 -6.03 33.85 -11.55
C GLY A 596 -6.79 33.37 -10.32
N GLU A 597 -7.49 32.26 -10.38
CA GLU A 597 -8.24 31.69 -9.25
C GLU A 597 -7.77 30.27 -8.97
N LEU A 598 -7.69 29.91 -7.69
CA LEU A 598 -7.45 28.53 -7.26
C LEU A 598 -8.54 28.09 -6.27
N HIS A 599 -8.97 26.84 -6.39
CA HIS A 599 -9.97 26.21 -5.52
C HIS A 599 -9.38 24.98 -4.88
N LEU A 600 -9.33 24.98 -3.55
CA LEU A 600 -8.94 23.82 -2.76
C LEU A 600 -10.17 23.18 -2.13
N ARG A 601 -10.26 21.85 -2.18
CA ARG A 601 -11.31 21.05 -1.54
C ARG A 601 -10.68 19.84 -0.87
N MET A 602 -10.98 19.63 0.41
CA MET A 602 -10.52 18.48 1.17
C MET A 602 -11.68 17.54 1.44
N PHE A 603 -11.44 16.23 1.28
CA PHE A 603 -12.44 15.17 1.44
C PHE A 603 -11.95 14.09 2.40
N ASP A 604 -12.89 13.50 3.13
CA ASP A 604 -12.62 12.29 3.92
C ASP A 604 -12.74 11.01 3.08
N THR A 605 -12.47 9.85 3.70
CA THR A 605 -12.55 8.53 3.06
C THR A 605 -13.98 8.07 2.70
N GLU A 606 -15.00 8.87 2.99
CA GLU A 606 -16.38 8.65 2.52
C GLU A 606 -16.75 9.60 1.36
N GLY A 607 -15.79 10.38 0.85
CA GLY A 607 -16.03 11.37 -0.21
C GLY A 607 -16.75 12.62 0.26
N ARG A 608 -16.84 12.87 1.58
CA ARG A 608 -17.51 14.06 2.12
C ARG A 608 -16.50 15.19 2.22
N MET A 609 -16.84 16.33 1.63
CA MET A 609 -16.02 17.54 1.74
C MET A 609 -15.98 18.04 3.20
N ARG A 610 -14.79 18.23 3.75
CA ARG A 610 -14.56 18.73 5.12
C ARG A 610 -13.95 20.12 5.18
N ASP A 611 -13.32 20.56 4.09
CA ASP A 611 -12.78 21.91 3.96
C ASP A 611 -12.83 22.40 2.52
N PHE A 612 -12.86 23.73 2.38
CA PHE A 612 -12.71 24.40 1.09
C PHE A 612 -11.99 25.75 1.26
N LEU A 613 -11.27 26.15 0.24
CA LEU A 613 -10.64 27.47 0.15
C LEU A 613 -10.70 27.96 -1.30
N THR A 614 -10.84 29.26 -1.48
CA THR A 614 -10.68 29.92 -2.78
C THR A 614 -9.70 31.07 -2.62
N VAL A 615 -8.71 31.15 -3.51
CA VAL A 615 -7.71 32.20 -3.55
C VAL A 615 -7.76 32.85 -4.93
N LYS A 616 -7.67 34.19 -4.97
CA LYS A 616 -7.69 34.96 -6.22
C LYS A 616 -6.47 35.88 -6.27
N LYS A 617 -5.85 35.98 -7.44
CA LYS A 617 -4.71 36.84 -7.77
C LYS A 617 -5.08 37.93 -8.76
#